data_AF-A0A7S0GNR4-F1
#
_entry.id   AF-A0A7S0GNR4-F1
#
_cell.length_a   1.000
_cell.length_b   1.000
_cell.length_c   1.000
_cell.angle_alpha   90.00
_cell.angle_beta   90.00
_cell.angle_gamma   90.00
#
_symmetry.space_group_name_H-M   'P 1'
#
loop_
_entity.id
_entity.type
_entity.pdbx_description
1 polymer ?
#
loop_
_entity_poly.entity_id
_entity_poly.type
_entity_poly.pdbx_seq_one_letter_code
_entity_poly.pdbx_strand_id
1 'polypeptide(L)'
;SDGNVVGIFGVDHYIAGSSGDFSGPGLVRLYRYSSSNTAWTNYGGGITGDLSAKVFGKSIALSDSGNQVAIAVHKHTANSADLEHVIVKDFNQTASKWGNYGQRINNGDEVYSSRHQIDITPNGLRLAISVQYNDKDEKDTIGHIRIYDLVKSNNTWVQVGSDIVGKKGEKLGERFVRLNSFDGSTVMFNVDKNSLRVYKYTQSEQEWSQLGEDIGINQVWSGAISGDGNRIAISSYTQWKNFAGRVYAFDFIVSSTRSKWKQVGNVIMGVGGVRKFRSGVLGDGFGKSISMSSDGNLLAISAVQGECDGE
;
A
#
# COMPACT_ATOMS: atom_id res chain seq x y z
N SER A 1 3.61 -9.28 -7.71
CA SER A 1 4.93 -9.60 -8.29
C SER A 1 5.04 -11.10 -8.43
N ASP A 2 5.58 -11.57 -9.57
CA ASP A 2 5.94 -12.96 -9.87
C ASP A 2 7.10 -13.49 -9.01
N GLY A 3 7.62 -12.65 -8.10
CA GLY A 3 8.71 -12.99 -7.19
C GLY A 3 10.11 -12.78 -7.78
N ASN A 4 10.23 -12.45 -9.06
CA ASN A 4 11.51 -12.25 -9.74
C ASN A 4 11.97 -10.79 -9.75
N VAL A 5 11.10 -9.85 -9.36
CA VAL A 5 11.44 -8.43 -9.25
C VAL A 5 11.06 -7.89 -7.87
N VAL A 6 12.02 -7.20 -7.23
CA VAL A 6 11.84 -6.50 -5.96
C VAL A 6 12.17 -5.03 -6.14
N GLY A 7 11.27 -4.16 -5.69
CA GLY A 7 11.47 -2.72 -5.61
C GLY A 7 11.92 -2.34 -4.21
N ILE A 8 12.99 -1.56 -4.12
CA ILE A 8 13.50 -1.02 -2.86
C ILE A 8 13.59 0.49 -3.01
N PHE A 9 13.03 1.19 -2.04
CA PHE A 9 13.24 2.62 -1.88
C PHE A 9 14.50 2.88 -1.04
N GLY A 10 15.30 3.86 -1.46
CA GLY A 10 16.40 4.40 -0.68
C GLY A 10 16.48 5.91 -0.87
N VAL A 11 16.95 6.61 0.16
CA VAL A 11 17.33 8.03 0.02
C VAL A 11 18.79 8.04 -0.43
N ASP A 12 19.11 8.61 -1.59
CA ASP A 12 20.52 8.78 -1.98
C ASP A 12 21.05 10.11 -1.42
N HIS A 13 22.13 9.96 -0.63
CA HIS A 13 23.05 10.94 -0.03
C HIS A 13 22.66 11.77 1.21
N TYR A 14 23.50 11.55 2.24
CA TYR A 14 23.84 12.42 3.36
C TYR A 14 24.84 13.47 2.88
N ILE A 15 24.47 14.75 2.88
CA ILE A 15 25.48 15.82 2.82
C ILE A 15 25.94 16.06 4.25
N ALA A 16 27.16 15.62 4.57
CA ALA A 16 27.81 15.98 5.83
C ALA A 16 28.03 17.50 5.84
N GLY A 17 27.25 18.25 6.63
CA GLY A 17 27.54 19.67 6.80
C GLY A 17 26.42 20.61 7.22
N SER A 18 25.18 20.17 7.42
CA SER A 18 24.18 20.98 8.12
C SER A 18 23.02 20.09 8.62
N SER A 19 22.43 20.49 9.73
CA SER A 19 21.43 19.77 10.51
C SER A 19 20.38 18.99 9.69
N GLY A 20 20.48 17.66 9.68
CA GLY A 20 19.36 16.72 9.62
C GLY A 20 18.40 16.71 8.42
N ASP A 21 18.56 17.61 7.44
CA ASP A 21 17.65 17.71 6.30
C ASP A 21 18.09 16.78 5.16
N PHE A 22 17.30 15.73 4.91
CA PHE A 22 17.43 14.86 3.73
C PHE A 22 17.18 15.72 2.46
N SER A 23 18.25 16.10 1.74
CA SER A 23 18.19 17.05 0.62
C SER A 23 18.33 16.41 -0.77
N GLY A 24 18.17 15.09 -0.90
CA GLY A 24 18.22 14.38 -2.17
C GLY A 24 16.83 14.18 -2.81
N PRO A 25 16.71 14.04 -4.14
CA PRO A 25 15.45 13.85 -4.86
C PRO A 25 14.70 12.53 -4.54
N GLY A 26 15.26 11.69 -3.67
CA GLY A 26 14.84 10.31 -3.43
C GLY A 26 15.09 9.38 -4.63
N LEU A 27 15.21 8.08 -4.36
CA LEU A 27 15.59 7.08 -5.36
C LEU A 27 14.81 5.77 -5.18
N VAL A 28 14.27 5.26 -6.27
CA VAL A 28 13.71 3.90 -6.34
C VAL A 28 14.66 3.04 -7.19
N ARG A 29 15.11 1.92 -6.63
CA ARG A 29 15.89 0.91 -7.35
C ARG A 29 15.06 -0.37 -7.47
N LEU A 30 15.02 -0.93 -8.67
CA LEU A 30 14.42 -2.23 -8.91
C LEU A 30 15.54 -3.23 -9.16
N TYR A 31 15.37 -4.43 -8.63
CA TYR A 31 16.27 -5.54 -8.84
C TYR A 31 15.50 -6.70 -9.45
N ARG A 32 16.09 -7.36 -10.45
CA ARG A 32 15.54 -8.55 -11.08
C ARG A 32 16.47 -9.73 -10.85
N TYR A 33 15.89 -10.82 -10.37
CA TYR A 33 16.59 -12.08 -10.22
C TYR A 33 16.86 -12.70 -11.58
N SER A 34 18.10 -13.12 -11.80
CA SER A 34 18.52 -13.81 -13.00
C SER A 34 18.95 -15.22 -12.64
N SER A 35 18.24 -16.21 -13.16
CA SER A 35 18.52 -17.63 -12.90
C SER A 35 19.81 -18.11 -13.55
N SER A 36 20.28 -17.45 -14.61
CA SER A 36 21.50 -17.82 -15.33
C SER A 36 22.78 -17.53 -14.53
N ASN A 37 22.74 -16.56 -13.61
CA ASN A 37 23.88 -16.18 -12.77
C ASN A 37 23.53 -16.21 -11.27
N THR A 38 22.36 -16.73 -10.92
CA THR A 38 21.88 -16.88 -9.53
C THR A 38 22.02 -15.60 -8.70
N ALA A 39 21.74 -14.44 -9.32
CA ALA A 39 21.98 -13.14 -8.70
C ALA A 39 20.83 -12.16 -8.94
N TRP A 40 20.63 -11.26 -7.97
CA TRP A 40 19.82 -10.07 -8.13
C TRP A 40 20.64 -8.99 -8.84
N THR A 41 20.15 -8.51 -9.97
CA THR A 41 20.81 -7.50 -10.78
C THR A 41 19.95 -6.25 -10.86
N ASN A 42 20.57 -5.06 -10.95
CA ASN A 42 19.82 -3.82 -11.10
C ASN A 42 18.98 -3.86 -12.39
N TYR A 43 17.70 -3.57 -12.28
CA TYR A 43 16.73 -3.67 -13.36
C TYR A 43 16.37 -2.27 -13.88
N GLY A 44 17.07 -1.84 -14.94
CA GLY A 44 16.76 -0.61 -15.67
C GLY A 44 17.32 0.69 -15.09
N GLY A 45 18.30 0.61 -14.19
CA GLY A 45 18.86 1.76 -13.51
C GLY A 45 18.05 2.22 -12.30
N GLY A 46 18.47 3.34 -11.73
CA GLY A 46 17.72 4.03 -10.67
C GLY A 46 16.67 4.97 -11.24
N ILE A 47 15.51 5.06 -10.59
CA ILE A 47 14.48 6.05 -10.88
C ILE A 47 14.58 7.15 -9.81
N THR A 48 15.07 8.32 -10.18
CA THR A 48 15.19 9.47 -9.27
C THR A 48 13.95 10.34 -9.34
N GLY A 49 13.54 10.91 -8.20
CA GLY A 49 12.58 12.00 -8.20
C GLY A 49 13.20 13.31 -8.72
N ASP A 50 12.41 14.37 -8.69
CA ASP A 50 12.91 15.71 -8.96
C ASP A 50 13.50 16.34 -7.69
N LEU A 51 14.40 17.31 -7.83
CA LEU A 51 15.07 18.00 -6.70
C LEU A 51 14.10 18.67 -5.71
N SER A 52 12.86 18.91 -6.13
CA SER A 52 11.81 19.48 -5.29
C SER A 52 11.00 18.42 -4.52
N ALA A 53 11.14 17.14 -4.86
CA ALA A 53 10.55 16.03 -4.14
C ALA A 53 11.43 15.63 -2.96
N LYS A 54 11.04 16.05 -1.75
CA LYS A 54 11.77 15.65 -0.52
C LYS A 54 11.52 14.18 -0.14
N VAL A 55 10.41 13.58 -0.60
CA VAL A 55 10.03 12.21 -0.27
C VAL A 55 9.47 11.52 -1.53
N PHE A 56 10.37 10.97 -2.34
CA PHE A 56 10.05 10.18 -3.53
C PHE A 56 10.17 8.68 -3.23
N GLY A 57 9.15 7.87 -3.54
CA GLY A 57 9.26 6.41 -3.40
C GLY A 57 8.96 5.83 -2.01
N LYS A 58 8.40 6.63 -1.09
CA LYS A 58 7.95 6.14 0.23
C LYS A 58 6.82 5.12 0.13
N SER A 59 6.03 5.17 -0.94
CA SER A 59 5.09 4.10 -1.33
C SER A 59 5.36 3.72 -2.78
N ILE A 60 5.53 2.42 -3.02
CA ILE A 60 5.73 1.84 -4.35
C ILE A 60 4.81 0.63 -4.52
N ALA A 61 4.35 0.37 -5.74
CA ALA A 61 3.60 -0.84 -6.09
C ALA A 61 4.12 -1.39 -7.42
N LEU A 62 4.22 -2.72 -7.53
CA LEU A 62 4.76 -3.41 -8.69
C LEU A 62 3.67 -4.28 -9.33
N SER A 63 3.61 -4.28 -10.66
CA SER A 63 2.83 -5.29 -11.39
C SER A 63 3.46 -6.67 -11.24
N ASP A 64 2.72 -7.72 -11.61
CA ASP A 64 3.18 -9.10 -11.44
C ASP A 64 4.41 -9.39 -12.29
N SER A 65 4.45 -8.88 -13.52
CA SER A 65 5.62 -9.00 -14.38
C SER A 65 6.86 -8.25 -13.86
N GLY A 66 6.69 -7.34 -12.88
CA GLY A 66 7.73 -6.43 -12.42
C GLY A 66 8.14 -5.39 -13.46
N ASN A 67 7.47 -5.30 -14.61
CA ASN A 67 7.77 -4.34 -15.67
C ASN A 67 7.06 -3.00 -15.48
N GLN A 68 6.10 -2.90 -14.56
CA GLN A 68 5.50 -1.62 -14.20
C GLN A 68 5.69 -1.35 -12.72
N VAL A 69 6.00 -0.10 -12.40
CA VAL A 69 6.11 0.39 -11.03
C VAL A 69 5.37 1.71 -10.87
N ALA A 70 4.43 1.74 -9.93
CA ALA A 70 3.81 2.97 -9.47
C ALA A 70 4.62 3.53 -8.29
N ILE A 71 4.82 4.85 -8.26
CA ILE A 71 5.66 5.53 -7.28
C ILE A 71 4.93 6.79 -6.80
N ALA A 72 4.70 6.87 -5.49
CA ALA A 72 4.18 8.07 -4.86
C ALA A 72 5.27 9.13 -4.67
N VAL A 73 4.93 10.38 -4.98
CA VAL A 73 5.81 11.54 -4.85
C VAL A 73 5.19 12.53 -3.88
N HIS A 74 5.87 12.75 -2.77
CA HIS A 74 5.47 13.66 -1.70
C HIS A 74 6.34 14.92 -1.71
N LYS A 75 5.70 16.09 -1.56
CA LYS A 75 6.40 17.37 -1.39
C LYS A 75 6.00 18.00 -0.06
N HIS A 76 6.97 18.59 0.62
CA HIS A 76 6.80 19.15 1.96
C HIS A 76 6.34 20.63 1.96
N THR A 77 6.40 21.34 0.83
CA THR A 77 6.20 22.79 0.81
C THR A 77 4.97 23.20 0.03
N ALA A 78 4.05 23.86 0.73
CA ALA A 78 2.78 24.44 0.27
C ALA A 78 2.84 25.40 -0.94
N ASN A 79 4.02 25.85 -1.36
CA ASN A 79 4.19 26.99 -2.27
C ASN A 79 4.64 26.59 -3.69
N SER A 80 4.64 25.30 -4.05
CA SER A 80 4.97 24.87 -5.42
C SER A 80 3.72 24.57 -6.23
N ALA A 81 3.66 25.06 -7.47
CA ALA A 81 2.65 24.69 -8.46
C ALA A 81 2.63 23.17 -8.79
N ASP A 82 3.65 22.44 -8.35
CA ASP A 82 3.71 20.99 -8.41
C ASP A 82 3.21 20.35 -7.11
N LEU A 83 1.99 19.82 -7.17
CA LEU A 83 1.34 19.14 -6.06
C LEU A 83 1.85 17.70 -5.88
N GLU A 84 1.41 17.03 -4.82
CA GLU A 84 1.68 15.61 -4.66
C GLU A 84 1.03 14.80 -5.78
N HIS A 85 1.69 13.71 -6.17
CA HIS A 85 1.27 12.95 -7.34
C HIS A 85 1.79 11.52 -7.32
N VAL A 86 1.25 10.71 -8.23
CA VAL A 86 1.76 9.38 -8.54
C VAL A 86 2.25 9.36 -9.97
N ILE A 87 3.41 8.75 -10.17
CA ILE A 87 3.91 8.40 -11.50
C ILE A 87 3.89 6.89 -11.63
N VAL A 88 3.53 6.40 -12.82
CA VAL A 88 3.69 4.99 -13.18
C VAL A 88 4.78 4.92 -14.24
N LYS A 89 5.70 3.97 -14.09
CA LYS A 89 6.78 3.70 -15.03
C LYS A 89 6.60 2.32 -15.63
N ASP A 90 6.95 2.17 -16.90
CA ASP A 90 7.00 0.90 -17.62
C ASP A 90 8.42 0.68 -18.15
N PHE A 91 8.90 -0.56 -18.07
CA PHE A 91 10.25 -0.91 -18.46
C PHE A 91 10.33 -1.14 -19.97
N ASN A 92 11.01 -0.24 -20.67
CA ASN A 92 11.30 -0.42 -22.08
C ASN A 92 12.47 -1.39 -22.24
N GLN A 93 12.15 -2.63 -22.63
CA GLN A 93 13.14 -3.70 -22.80
C GLN A 93 14.19 -3.35 -23.86
N THR A 94 13.81 -2.70 -24.96
CA THR A 94 14.72 -2.33 -26.06
C THR A 94 15.74 -1.29 -25.61
N ALA A 95 15.29 -0.26 -24.88
CA ALA A 95 16.16 0.80 -24.39
C ALA A 95 16.84 0.46 -23.06
N SER A 96 16.44 -0.64 -22.40
CA SER A 96 16.85 -1.02 -21.05
C SER A 96 16.69 0.10 -20.03
N LYS A 97 15.58 0.85 -20.12
CA LYS A 97 15.30 2.04 -19.29
C LYS A 97 13.82 2.12 -18.91
N TRP A 98 13.56 2.73 -17.75
CA TRP A 98 12.22 3.08 -17.30
C TRP A 98 11.68 4.31 -18.03
N GLY A 99 10.52 4.16 -18.67
CA GLY A 99 9.75 5.25 -19.29
C GLY A 99 8.47 5.56 -18.50
N ASN A 100 7.84 6.71 -18.74
CA ASN A 100 6.52 7.00 -18.17
C ASN A 100 5.46 6.09 -18.79
N TYR A 101 4.60 5.52 -17.94
CA TYR A 101 3.45 4.74 -18.35
C TYR A 101 2.17 5.54 -18.06
N GLY A 102 1.84 6.36 -19.06
CA GLY A 102 0.78 7.36 -19.02
C GLY A 102 1.17 8.66 -18.35
N GLN A 103 0.17 9.53 -18.18
CA GLN A 103 0.39 10.84 -17.59
C GLN A 103 0.56 10.75 -16.06
N ARG A 104 1.20 11.78 -15.50
CA ARG A 104 1.25 12.00 -14.05
C ARG A 104 -0.17 12.09 -13.48
N ILE A 105 -0.43 11.38 -12.40
CA ILE A 105 -1.72 11.41 -11.71
C ILE A 105 -1.61 12.39 -10.55
N ASN A 106 -2.21 13.56 -10.72
CA ASN A 106 -2.35 14.51 -9.63
C ASN A 106 -3.48 14.02 -8.72
N ASN A 107 -3.18 13.79 -7.44
CA ASN A 107 -4.15 13.25 -6.50
C ASN A 107 -4.68 14.30 -5.52
N GLY A 108 -4.78 15.55 -5.99
CA GLY A 108 -5.41 16.66 -5.28
C GLY A 108 -4.56 17.94 -5.28
N ASP A 109 -5.22 19.09 -5.29
CA ASP A 109 -4.64 20.44 -5.10
C ASP A 109 -4.25 20.71 -3.63
N GLU A 110 -3.96 19.66 -2.88
CA GLU A 110 -4.04 19.65 -1.43
C GLU A 110 -2.67 19.98 -0.81
N VAL A 111 -2.64 21.12 -0.14
CA VAL A 111 -1.44 21.79 0.37
C VAL A 111 -0.78 21.03 1.55
N TYR A 112 -1.50 20.07 2.17
CA TYR A 112 -1.10 19.44 3.44
C TYR A 112 -1.41 17.92 3.51
N SER A 113 -1.17 17.18 2.44
CA SER A 113 -1.15 15.72 2.53
C SER A 113 0.13 15.22 3.23
N SER A 114 0.04 14.11 3.97
CA SER A 114 1.20 13.56 4.71
C SER A 114 1.55 12.12 4.34
N ARG A 115 0.63 11.37 3.71
CA ARG A 115 0.77 9.95 3.40
C ARG A 115 -0.07 9.53 2.21
N HIS A 116 0.59 8.87 1.26
CA HIS A 116 -0.05 8.15 0.16
C HIS A 116 0.26 6.68 0.31
N GLN A 117 -0.77 5.85 0.25
CA GLN A 117 -0.60 4.43 -0.02
C GLN A 117 -1.07 4.17 -1.43
N ILE A 118 -0.31 3.37 -2.17
CA ILE A 118 -0.64 2.97 -3.53
C ILE A 118 -0.66 1.46 -3.65
N ASP A 119 -1.55 0.96 -4.51
CA ASP A 119 -1.54 -0.42 -4.94
C ASP A 119 -1.88 -0.51 -6.43
N ILE A 120 -1.28 -1.46 -7.13
CA ILE A 120 -1.49 -1.68 -8.56
C ILE A 120 -1.83 -3.14 -8.81
N THR A 121 -2.79 -3.37 -9.69
CA THR A 121 -3.16 -4.73 -10.10
C THR A 121 -1.99 -5.46 -10.76
N PRO A 122 -1.96 -6.80 -10.69
CA PRO A 122 -0.98 -7.65 -11.38
C PRO A 122 -0.72 -7.33 -12.85
N ASN A 123 -1.75 -6.98 -13.59
CA ASN A 123 -1.66 -6.65 -15.01
C ASN A 123 -1.19 -5.20 -15.27
N GLY A 124 -1.04 -4.40 -14.20
CA GLY A 124 -0.62 -3.01 -14.24
C GLY A 124 -1.63 -2.03 -14.83
N LEU A 125 -2.91 -2.40 -14.91
CA LEU A 125 -3.93 -1.61 -15.61
C LEU A 125 -4.88 -0.85 -14.69
N ARG A 126 -4.91 -1.20 -13.41
CA ARG A 126 -5.70 -0.50 -12.39
C ARG A 126 -4.82 -0.14 -11.20
N LEU A 127 -4.94 1.11 -10.75
CA LEU A 127 -4.18 1.71 -9.66
C LEU A 127 -5.14 2.29 -8.62
N ALA A 128 -4.92 1.97 -7.34
CA ALA A 128 -5.59 2.62 -6.23
C ALA A 128 -4.60 3.54 -5.52
N ILE A 129 -5.06 4.74 -5.17
CA ILE A 129 -4.29 5.74 -4.44
C ILE A 129 -5.14 6.23 -3.28
N SER A 130 -4.58 6.19 -2.07
CA SER A 130 -5.18 6.82 -0.90
C SER A 130 -4.40 8.07 -0.51
N VAL A 131 -5.10 9.08 0.01
CA VAL A 131 -4.51 10.31 0.55
C VAL A 131 -5.08 10.57 1.92
N GLN A 132 -4.18 10.85 2.87
CA GLN A 132 -4.57 11.39 4.16
C GLN A 132 -4.50 12.92 4.13
N TYR A 133 -5.64 13.56 4.28
CA TYR A 133 -5.74 15.00 4.48
C TYR A 133 -5.26 15.40 5.88
N ASN A 134 -4.25 16.25 6.04
CA ASN A 134 -4.07 16.97 7.30
C ASN A 134 -4.61 18.39 7.14
N ASP A 135 -5.77 18.68 7.72
CA ASP A 135 -6.09 20.08 8.01
C ASP A 135 -5.04 20.62 8.99
N LYS A 136 -4.61 21.87 8.79
CA LYS A 136 -3.79 22.61 9.77
C LYS A 136 -4.45 22.68 11.15
N ASP A 137 -5.77 22.52 11.22
CA ASP A 137 -6.55 22.55 12.46
C ASP A 137 -6.95 21.16 12.98
N GLU A 138 -6.43 20.05 12.41
CA GLU A 138 -6.62 18.63 12.81
C GLU A 138 -8.07 18.14 12.97
N LYS A 139 -9.09 18.97 12.69
CA LYS A 139 -10.51 18.68 13.01
C LYS A 139 -11.30 18.00 11.90
N ASP A 140 -10.76 17.99 10.67
CA ASP A 140 -11.44 17.47 9.48
C ASP A 140 -10.51 16.61 8.61
N THR A 141 -9.64 15.81 9.24
CA THR A 141 -8.85 14.75 8.57
C THR A 141 -9.82 13.71 7.96
N ILE A 142 -10.22 13.90 6.71
CA ILE A 142 -10.96 12.93 5.91
C ILE A 142 -10.01 12.37 4.86
N GLY A 143 -9.61 11.11 5.04
CA GLY A 143 -8.89 10.41 3.99
C GLY A 143 -9.81 10.18 2.78
N HIS A 144 -9.24 10.12 1.59
CA HIS A 144 -9.97 9.72 0.39
C HIS A 144 -9.18 8.69 -0.42
N ILE A 145 -9.89 7.93 -1.25
CA ILE A 145 -9.31 6.91 -2.12
C ILE A 145 -9.83 7.14 -3.54
N ARG A 146 -8.90 7.18 -4.49
CA ARG A 146 -9.19 7.26 -5.92
C ARG A 146 -8.65 6.03 -6.62
N ILE A 147 -9.40 5.54 -7.59
CA ILE A 147 -9.03 4.39 -8.41
C ILE A 147 -8.98 4.85 -9.86
N TYR A 148 -7.93 4.45 -10.57
CA TYR A 148 -7.69 4.81 -11.97
C TYR A 148 -7.48 3.55 -12.81
N ASP A 149 -8.04 3.56 -14.02
CA ASP A 149 -7.75 2.59 -15.08
C ASP A 149 -6.88 3.22 -16.16
N LEU A 150 -5.97 2.42 -16.70
CA LEU A 150 -5.21 2.81 -17.87
C LEU A 150 -6.03 2.55 -19.14
N VAL A 151 -6.35 3.63 -19.84
CA VAL A 151 -6.83 3.59 -21.22
C VAL A 151 -5.62 3.34 -22.14
N LYS A 152 -5.45 2.09 -22.56
CA LYS A 152 -4.29 1.65 -23.36
C LYS A 152 -4.16 2.35 -24.72
N SER A 153 -5.28 2.74 -25.34
CA SER A 153 -5.28 3.31 -26.70
C SER A 153 -4.56 4.65 -26.80
N ASN A 154 -4.55 5.43 -25.72
CA ASN A 154 -3.87 6.72 -25.64
C ASN A 154 -2.88 6.80 -24.48
N ASN A 155 -2.64 5.68 -23.78
CA ASN A 155 -1.77 5.60 -22.61
C ASN A 155 -2.16 6.65 -21.55
N THR A 156 -3.44 6.74 -21.17
CA THR A 156 -3.88 7.68 -20.14
C THR A 156 -4.55 7.00 -18.95
N TRP A 157 -4.23 7.46 -17.75
CA TRP A 157 -4.93 7.06 -16.53
C TRP A 157 -6.22 7.86 -16.39
N VAL A 158 -7.35 7.18 -16.26
CA VAL A 158 -8.66 7.80 -16.11
C VAL A 158 -9.28 7.28 -14.82
N GLN A 159 -9.85 8.19 -14.02
CA GLN A 159 -10.49 7.81 -12.78
C GLN A 159 -11.72 6.93 -13.05
N VAL A 160 -11.91 5.92 -12.21
CA VAL A 160 -13.00 4.95 -12.31
C VAL A 160 -13.92 5.13 -11.12
N GLY A 161 -15.14 5.58 -11.36
CA GLY A 161 -16.10 5.94 -10.32
C GLY A 161 -15.75 7.22 -9.56
N SER A 162 -16.60 7.56 -8.59
CA SER A 162 -16.41 8.72 -7.73
C SER A 162 -15.32 8.47 -6.68
N ASP A 163 -14.79 9.55 -6.08
CA ASP A 163 -13.90 9.47 -4.93
C ASP A 163 -14.58 8.72 -3.78
N ILE A 164 -13.88 7.78 -3.14
CA ILE A 164 -14.32 7.19 -1.87
C ILE A 164 -13.84 8.12 -0.76
N VAL A 165 -14.75 8.90 -0.18
CA VAL A 165 -14.44 9.93 0.82
C VAL A 165 -14.85 9.47 2.22
N GLY A 166 -13.94 9.66 3.18
CA GLY A 166 -14.21 9.38 4.60
C GLY A 166 -15.19 10.35 5.24
N LYS A 167 -15.71 9.97 6.40
CA LYS A 167 -16.46 10.88 7.30
C LYS A 167 -15.50 11.59 8.24
N LYS A 168 -15.95 12.68 8.87
CA LYS A 168 -15.17 13.44 9.87
C LYS A 168 -14.51 12.50 10.89
N GLY A 169 -13.18 12.52 10.95
CA GLY A 169 -12.36 11.68 11.83
C GLY A 169 -11.89 10.35 11.22
N GLU A 170 -12.39 9.96 10.05
CA GLU A 170 -11.95 8.77 9.33
C GLU A 170 -10.66 9.06 8.54
N LYS A 171 -9.61 8.33 8.88
CA LYS A 171 -8.27 8.41 8.27
C LYS A 171 -8.13 7.35 7.18
N LEU A 172 -9.02 7.39 6.18
CA LEU A 172 -9.09 6.36 5.13
C LEU A 172 -7.73 6.16 4.48
N GLY A 173 -7.30 4.89 4.40
CA GLY A 173 -6.09 4.49 3.71
C GLY A 173 -4.78 5.01 4.31
N GLU A 174 -4.78 5.59 5.52
CA GLU A 174 -3.56 6.11 6.18
C GLU A 174 -2.42 5.08 6.24
N ARG A 175 -2.77 3.79 6.43
CA ARG A 175 -1.82 2.69 6.58
C ARG A 175 -1.71 1.82 5.35
N PHE A 176 -2.82 1.52 4.68
CA PHE A 176 -2.81 0.74 3.45
C PHE A 176 -4.06 0.96 2.59
N VAL A 177 -3.89 0.71 1.30
CA VAL A 177 -4.96 0.44 0.32
C VAL A 177 -4.56 -0.82 -0.45
N ARG A 178 -5.51 -1.71 -0.75
CA ARG A 178 -5.28 -2.97 -1.46
C ARG A 178 -6.37 -3.27 -2.46
N LEU A 179 -5.98 -3.65 -3.67
CA LEU A 179 -6.87 -4.15 -4.72
C LEU A 179 -6.85 -5.69 -4.74
N ASN A 180 -7.98 -6.32 -5.04
CA ASN A 180 -7.99 -7.74 -5.34
C ASN A 180 -7.21 -8.01 -6.64
N SER A 181 -6.47 -9.11 -6.67
CA SER A 181 -5.47 -9.36 -7.70
C SER A 181 -6.04 -9.79 -9.06
N PHE A 182 -7.28 -10.29 -9.16
CA PHE A 182 -7.83 -10.73 -10.44
C PHE A 182 -8.15 -9.58 -11.39
N ASP A 183 -8.78 -8.52 -10.90
CA ASP A 183 -9.25 -7.42 -11.73
C ASP A 183 -9.26 -6.05 -11.03
N GLY A 184 -8.94 -5.99 -9.73
CA GLY A 184 -9.05 -4.78 -8.94
C GLY A 184 -10.47 -4.22 -8.86
N SER A 185 -11.52 -5.05 -9.00
CA SER A 185 -12.92 -4.65 -8.79
C SER A 185 -13.31 -4.50 -7.32
N THR A 186 -12.45 -4.93 -6.39
CA THR A 186 -12.63 -4.83 -4.94
C THR A 186 -11.41 -4.15 -4.33
N VAL A 187 -11.67 -3.15 -3.48
CA VAL A 187 -10.63 -2.37 -2.79
C VAL A 187 -10.86 -2.39 -1.29
N MET A 188 -9.80 -2.62 -0.52
CA MET A 188 -9.80 -2.68 0.94
C MET A 188 -8.81 -1.66 1.51
N PHE A 189 -9.18 -1.04 2.62
CA PHE A 189 -8.36 -0.02 3.28
C PHE A 189 -8.73 0.11 4.76
N ASN A 190 -7.80 0.61 5.57
CA ASN A 190 -8.11 0.99 6.94
C ASN A 190 -8.99 2.25 6.95
N VAL A 191 -9.99 2.31 7.83
CA VAL A 191 -10.81 3.51 8.04
C VAL A 191 -10.19 4.39 9.11
N ASP A 192 -9.75 3.76 10.20
CA ASP A 192 -9.07 4.40 11.30
C ASP A 192 -8.10 3.40 11.95
N LYS A 193 -7.74 3.61 13.22
CA LYS A 193 -6.85 2.69 13.94
C LYS A 193 -7.51 1.36 14.32
N ASN A 194 -8.84 1.29 14.29
CA ASN A 194 -9.65 0.22 14.87
C ASN A 194 -10.62 -0.44 13.89
N SER A 195 -10.60 -0.05 12.61
CA SER A 195 -11.54 -0.56 11.63
C SER A 195 -10.98 -0.54 10.22
N LEU A 196 -11.55 -1.41 9.38
CA LEU A 196 -11.34 -1.42 7.94
C LEU A 196 -12.68 -1.41 7.21
N ARG A 197 -12.60 -1.08 5.92
CA ARG A 197 -13.73 -1.04 5.01
C ARG A 197 -13.32 -1.60 3.67
N VAL A 198 -14.29 -2.21 2.99
CA VAL A 198 -14.12 -2.80 1.67
C VAL A 198 -15.16 -2.19 0.74
N TYR A 199 -14.76 -1.85 -0.48
CA TYR A 199 -15.64 -1.39 -1.54
C TYR A 199 -15.55 -2.31 -2.74
N LYS A 200 -16.63 -2.42 -3.48
CA LYS A 200 -16.72 -3.12 -4.75
C LYS A 200 -17.21 -2.18 -5.84
N TYR A 201 -16.55 -2.23 -6.98
CA TYR A 201 -16.94 -1.50 -8.18
C TYR A 201 -18.01 -2.28 -8.94
N THR A 202 -19.09 -1.59 -9.30
CA THR A 202 -20.18 -2.14 -10.09
C THR A 202 -20.15 -1.52 -11.49
N GLN A 203 -19.75 -2.29 -12.50
CA GLN A 203 -19.62 -1.80 -13.88
C GLN A 203 -20.94 -1.22 -14.42
N SER A 204 -22.10 -1.80 -14.10
CA SER A 204 -23.39 -1.28 -14.57
C SER A 204 -23.76 0.08 -13.97
N GLU A 205 -23.20 0.40 -12.80
CA GLU A 205 -23.45 1.65 -12.09
C GLU A 205 -22.31 2.67 -12.30
N GLN A 206 -21.19 2.21 -12.87
CA GLN A 206 -19.94 2.97 -12.99
C GLN A 206 -19.45 3.53 -11.64
N GLU A 207 -19.75 2.86 -10.53
CA GLU A 207 -19.58 3.42 -9.20
C GLU A 207 -19.04 2.40 -8.18
N TRP A 208 -18.35 2.92 -7.16
CA TRP A 208 -17.90 2.15 -6.01
C TRP A 208 -18.95 2.16 -4.89
N SER A 209 -19.29 0.98 -4.38
CA SER A 209 -20.19 0.84 -3.23
C SER A 209 -19.53 0.04 -2.11
N GLN A 210 -19.87 0.37 -0.86
CA GLN A 210 -19.33 -0.35 0.29
C GLN A 210 -19.82 -1.81 0.30
N LEU A 211 -18.89 -2.75 0.39
CA LEU A 211 -19.14 -4.19 0.40
C LEU A 211 -19.25 -4.70 1.85
N GLY A 212 -20.47 -4.71 2.40
CA GLY A 212 -20.73 -5.10 3.79
C GLY A 212 -20.42 -4.01 4.81
N GLU A 213 -20.68 -4.27 6.09
CA GLU A 213 -20.34 -3.31 7.16
C GLU A 213 -18.84 -3.25 7.44
N ASP A 214 -18.41 -2.16 8.08
CA ASP A 214 -17.05 -1.99 8.58
C ASP A 214 -16.67 -3.13 9.54
N ILE A 215 -15.42 -3.56 9.46
CA ILE A 215 -14.90 -4.64 10.29
C ILE A 215 -14.07 -4.01 11.40
N GLY A 216 -14.53 -4.15 12.65
CA GLY A 216 -13.84 -3.63 13.83
C GLY A 216 -12.72 -4.55 14.31
N ILE A 217 -11.47 -4.10 14.25
CA ILE A 217 -10.29 -4.78 14.78
C ILE A 217 -9.38 -3.74 15.45
N ASN A 218 -9.09 -3.89 16.73
CA ASN A 218 -8.22 -2.94 17.44
C ASN A 218 -6.79 -2.94 16.84
N GLN A 219 -6.22 -1.75 16.60
CA GLN A 219 -4.87 -1.56 16.03
C GLN A 219 -4.66 -2.19 14.64
N VAL A 220 -5.57 -1.95 13.68
CA VAL A 220 -5.41 -2.36 12.27
C VAL A 220 -4.07 -1.86 11.71
N TRP A 221 -3.16 -2.74 11.31
CA TRP A 221 -1.83 -2.35 10.87
C TRP A 221 -1.58 -2.60 9.39
N SER A 222 -1.90 -3.79 8.91
CA SER A 222 -1.73 -4.22 7.52
C SER A 222 -2.91 -5.07 7.07
N GLY A 223 -3.15 -5.11 5.76
CA GLY A 223 -4.24 -5.85 5.14
C GLY A 223 -3.76 -6.62 3.90
N ALA A 224 -4.33 -7.79 3.67
CA ALA A 224 -4.18 -8.57 2.44
C ALA A 224 -5.55 -9.07 1.97
N ILE A 225 -5.73 -9.18 0.65
CA ILE A 225 -7.01 -9.54 0.00
C ILE A 225 -6.76 -10.66 -1.02
N SER A 226 -7.69 -11.60 -1.12
CA SER A 226 -7.66 -12.67 -2.12
C SER A 226 -7.89 -12.12 -3.52
N GLY A 227 -7.58 -12.92 -4.54
CA GLY A 227 -7.71 -12.52 -5.94
C GLY A 227 -9.13 -12.23 -6.36
N ASP A 228 -10.10 -12.98 -5.83
CA ASP A 228 -11.53 -12.77 -6.06
C ASP A 228 -12.15 -11.66 -5.17
N GLY A 229 -11.40 -11.16 -4.19
CA GLY A 229 -11.85 -10.13 -3.25
C GLY A 229 -12.82 -10.63 -2.16
N ASN A 230 -13.08 -11.94 -2.06
CA ASN A 230 -14.05 -12.48 -1.09
C ASN A 230 -13.41 -12.91 0.25
N ARG A 231 -12.08 -12.96 0.33
CA ARG A 231 -11.35 -13.23 1.56
C ARG A 231 -10.34 -12.13 1.82
N ILE A 232 -10.23 -11.75 3.08
CA ILE A 232 -9.24 -10.77 3.55
C ILE A 232 -8.56 -11.27 4.81
N ALA A 233 -7.31 -10.83 5.00
CA ALA A 233 -6.61 -10.95 6.26
C ALA A 233 -6.19 -9.57 6.76
N ILE A 234 -6.24 -9.37 8.08
CA ILE A 234 -5.92 -8.11 8.72
C ILE A 234 -5.02 -8.38 9.92
N SER A 235 -3.92 -7.64 10.01
CA SER A 235 -3.10 -7.66 11.19
C SER A 235 -3.53 -6.60 12.19
N SER A 236 -3.57 -7.02 13.45
CA SER A 236 -3.60 -6.15 14.62
C SER A 236 -2.17 -6.11 15.16
N TYR A 237 -1.52 -4.95 15.09
CA TYR A 237 -0.16 -4.77 15.57
C TYR A 237 0.01 -3.35 16.14
N THR A 238 0.85 -3.23 17.17
CA THR A 238 1.24 -1.94 17.70
C THR A 238 2.73 -1.90 18.01
N GLN A 239 3.31 -0.71 17.95
CA GLN A 239 4.72 -0.47 18.28
C GLN A 239 4.98 -0.40 19.79
N TRP A 240 3.91 -0.39 20.61
CA TRP A 240 4.01 -0.31 22.06
C TRP A 240 4.43 -1.64 22.71
N LYS A 241 5.11 -1.54 23.85
CA LYS A 241 5.71 -2.67 24.57
C LYS A 241 4.63 -3.67 25.03
N ASN A 242 4.91 -4.96 24.88
CA ASN A 242 4.13 -6.13 25.33
C ASN A 242 3.03 -6.67 24.38
N PHE A 243 2.87 -6.15 23.15
CA PHE A 243 1.90 -6.72 22.20
C PHE A 243 2.59 -7.66 21.20
N ALA A 244 2.25 -8.95 21.25
CA ALA A 244 2.75 -9.93 20.30
C ALA A 244 2.26 -9.66 18.86
N GLY A 245 1.04 -9.16 18.71
CA GLY A 245 0.41 -9.02 17.40
C GLY A 245 -0.52 -10.20 17.10
N ARG A 246 -1.50 -9.95 16.24
CA ARG A 246 -2.53 -10.93 15.85
C ARG A 246 -2.88 -10.76 14.39
N VAL A 247 -3.32 -11.82 13.75
CA VAL A 247 -3.88 -11.78 12.40
C VAL A 247 -5.22 -12.48 12.37
N TYR A 248 -6.19 -11.84 11.72
CA TYR A 248 -7.56 -12.30 11.57
C TYR A 248 -7.84 -12.51 10.09
N ALA A 249 -8.57 -13.55 9.73
CA ALA A 249 -9.07 -13.78 8.38
C ALA A 249 -10.59 -13.67 8.35
N PHE A 250 -11.16 -13.10 7.29
CA PHE A 250 -12.59 -12.95 7.09
C PHE A 250 -12.99 -13.37 5.69
N ASP A 251 -14.14 -14.04 5.60
CA ASP A 251 -14.83 -14.35 4.35
C ASP A 251 -16.06 -13.45 4.21
N PHE A 252 -16.29 -12.96 3.00
CA PHE A 252 -17.51 -12.26 2.64
C PHE A 252 -18.62 -13.27 2.38
N ILE A 253 -19.63 -13.25 3.24
CA ILE A 253 -20.78 -14.16 3.14
C ILE A 253 -21.97 -13.38 2.58
N VAL A 254 -22.44 -13.80 1.42
CA VAL A 254 -23.71 -13.33 0.84
C VAL A 254 -24.83 -14.24 1.33
N SER A 255 -25.90 -13.63 1.87
CA SER A 255 -27.13 -14.34 2.22
C SER A 255 -28.34 -13.60 1.69
N SER A 256 -29.49 -14.27 1.64
CA SER A 256 -30.76 -13.67 1.18
C SER A 256 -31.20 -12.46 2.01
N THR A 257 -30.74 -12.34 3.27
CA THR A 257 -31.15 -11.26 4.18
C THR A 257 -30.11 -10.17 4.35
N ARG A 258 -28.81 -10.52 4.30
CA ARG A 258 -27.72 -9.56 4.50
C ARG A 258 -26.37 -10.14 4.09
N SER A 259 -25.59 -9.37 3.36
CA SER A 259 -24.18 -9.68 3.10
C SER A 259 -23.30 -9.11 4.22
N LYS A 260 -22.31 -9.88 4.69
CA LYS A 260 -21.41 -9.45 5.76
C LYS A 260 -20.06 -10.15 5.70
N TRP A 261 -19.05 -9.49 6.24
CA TRP A 261 -17.78 -10.13 6.56
C TRP A 261 -17.92 -10.97 7.83
N LYS A 262 -17.45 -12.21 7.78
CA LYS A 262 -17.45 -13.14 8.91
C LYS A 262 -16.04 -13.66 9.11
N GLN A 263 -15.54 -13.60 10.35
CA GLN A 263 -14.25 -14.19 10.66
C GLN A 263 -14.26 -15.69 10.34
N VAL A 264 -13.21 -16.16 9.69
CA VAL A 264 -12.98 -17.57 9.34
C VAL A 264 -11.74 -18.06 10.07
N GLY A 265 -11.86 -19.24 10.68
CA GLY A 265 -10.79 -19.86 11.45
C GLY A 265 -10.45 -19.14 12.76
N ASN A 266 -9.40 -19.63 13.40
CA ASN A 266 -8.87 -19.09 14.65
C ASN A 266 -8.05 -17.82 14.40
N VAL A 267 -7.99 -16.94 15.40
CA VAL A 267 -7.06 -15.81 15.38
C VAL A 267 -5.63 -16.36 15.42
N ILE A 268 -4.80 -15.90 14.50
CA ILE A 268 -3.38 -16.28 14.42
C ILE A 268 -2.61 -15.37 15.37
N MET A 269 -1.91 -15.95 16.33
CA MET A 269 -1.27 -15.22 17.43
C MET A 269 0.25 -15.16 17.22
N GLY A 270 0.83 -13.98 17.46
CA GLY A 270 2.27 -13.86 17.67
C GLY A 270 2.71 -14.44 19.02
N VAL A 271 4.02 -14.54 19.21
CA VAL A 271 4.64 -15.00 20.45
C VAL A 271 4.87 -13.82 21.39
N GLY A 272 4.26 -13.88 22.58
CA GLY A 272 4.62 -13.00 23.70
C GLY A 272 5.82 -13.55 24.45
N GLY A 273 6.56 -12.72 25.19
CA GLY A 273 7.62 -13.26 26.06
C GLY A 273 9.05 -13.12 25.55
N VAL A 274 9.22 -12.74 24.28
CA VAL A 274 10.45 -13.02 23.51
C VAL A 274 11.66 -12.22 23.97
N ARG A 275 11.49 -11.01 24.52
CA ARG A 275 12.62 -10.22 25.04
C ARG A 275 12.30 -9.55 26.38
N LYS A 276 13.10 -9.86 27.41
CA LYS A 276 13.06 -9.18 28.71
C LYS A 276 14.01 -7.99 28.71
N PHE A 277 13.44 -6.78 28.76
CA PHE A 277 14.19 -5.56 29.07
C PHE A 277 13.90 -5.13 30.51
N ARG A 278 14.76 -4.25 31.07
CA ARG A 278 14.50 -3.60 32.37
C ARG A 278 13.13 -2.89 32.43
N SER A 279 12.51 -2.62 31.29
CA SER A 279 11.20 -1.96 31.15
C SER A 279 10.01 -2.89 30.82
N GLY A 280 10.17 -4.21 30.80
CA GLY A 280 9.07 -5.16 30.49
C GLY A 280 9.41 -6.24 29.44
N VAL A 281 8.41 -7.03 29.08
CA VAL A 281 8.51 -8.21 28.20
C VAL A 281 7.89 -7.91 26.84
N LEU A 282 8.70 -7.82 25.79
CA LEU A 282 8.21 -7.55 24.44
C LEU A 282 7.59 -8.80 23.80
N GLY A 283 6.61 -8.58 22.92
CA GLY A 283 6.19 -9.58 21.95
C GLY A 283 7.10 -9.59 20.73
N ASP A 284 6.99 -10.62 19.90
CA ASP A 284 7.73 -10.78 18.64
C ASP A 284 7.35 -9.77 17.53
N GLY A 285 6.33 -8.94 17.75
CA GLY A 285 5.90 -7.95 16.79
C GLY A 285 5.34 -8.56 15.50
N PHE A 286 4.64 -9.69 15.66
CA PHE A 286 3.91 -10.41 14.62
C PHE A 286 2.86 -9.53 13.93
N GLY A 287 2.67 -9.72 12.62
CA GLY A 287 1.69 -8.99 11.83
C GLY A 287 2.14 -7.59 11.39
N LYS A 288 3.42 -7.24 11.45
CA LYS A 288 3.88 -5.93 10.96
C LYS A 288 3.67 -5.77 9.45
N SER A 289 3.75 -6.86 8.69
CA SER A 289 3.32 -6.93 7.29
C SER A 289 2.67 -8.28 7.03
N ILE A 290 1.67 -8.30 6.16
CA ILE A 290 1.01 -9.52 5.71
C ILE A 290 0.82 -9.50 4.20
N SER A 291 0.79 -10.69 3.59
CA SER A 291 0.45 -10.90 2.18
C SER A 291 -0.30 -12.21 2.00
N MET A 292 -1.23 -12.26 1.04
CA MET A 292 -2.10 -13.40 0.80
C MET A 292 -1.96 -13.88 -0.65
N SER A 293 -2.06 -15.19 -0.88
CA SER A 293 -2.17 -15.75 -2.21
C SER A 293 -3.50 -15.40 -2.89
N SER A 294 -3.52 -15.40 -4.22
CA SER A 294 -4.73 -15.06 -4.98
C SER A 294 -5.90 -16.02 -4.70
N ASP A 295 -5.66 -17.27 -4.33
CA ASP A 295 -6.72 -18.22 -3.93
C ASP A 295 -7.19 -18.06 -2.47
N GLY A 296 -6.53 -17.18 -1.69
CA GLY A 296 -6.87 -16.92 -0.29
C GLY A 296 -6.50 -18.02 0.70
N ASN A 297 -5.69 -19.01 0.30
CA ASN A 297 -5.35 -20.16 1.16
C ASN A 297 -3.96 -20.10 1.79
N LEU A 298 -3.07 -19.22 1.30
CA LEU A 298 -1.74 -19.00 1.86
C LEU A 298 -1.62 -17.57 2.38
N LEU A 299 -1.07 -17.44 3.58
CA LEU A 299 -0.84 -16.16 4.25
C LEU A 299 0.60 -16.10 4.74
N ALA A 300 1.36 -15.11 4.27
CA ALA A 300 2.68 -14.79 4.78
C ALA A 300 2.56 -13.67 5.81
N ILE A 301 3.20 -13.81 6.97
CA ILE A 301 3.12 -12.88 8.10
C ILE A 301 4.53 -12.61 8.62
N SER A 302 4.91 -11.35 8.78
CA SER A 302 6.20 -11.00 9.37
C SER A 302 6.12 -10.77 10.88
N ALA A 303 7.18 -11.13 11.59
CA ALA A 303 7.44 -10.77 12.98
C ALA A 303 8.79 -10.05 13.04
N VAL A 304 8.84 -8.84 13.60
CA VAL A 304 10.03 -7.97 13.54
C VAL A 304 10.90 -7.98 14.79
N GLN A 305 10.46 -8.66 15.84
CA GLN A 305 11.17 -8.81 17.10
C GLN A 305 11.29 -10.29 17.52
N GLY A 306 10.81 -11.22 16.67
CA GLY A 306 10.99 -12.66 16.85
C GLY A 306 12.47 -13.02 16.79
N GLU A 307 12.90 -13.93 17.66
CA GLU A 307 14.18 -14.60 17.48
C GLU A 307 14.01 -15.56 16.29
N CYS A 308 14.90 -15.45 15.30
CA CYS A 308 14.99 -16.47 14.27
C CYS A 308 15.65 -17.68 14.93
N ASP A 309 14.86 -18.69 15.29
CA ASP A 309 15.41 -20.03 15.49
C ASP A 309 15.81 -20.53 14.10
N GLY A 310 17.01 -20.16 13.68
CA GLY A 310 17.64 -20.70 12.48
C GLY A 310 18.04 -22.14 12.74
N GLU A 311 17.18 -23.07 12.35
CA GLU A 311 17.60 -24.43 11.99
C GLU A 311 18.04 -24.47 10.52
#